data_AF-A0A8T5T4I7-F1
#
_entry.id   AF-A0A8T5T4I7-F1
#
_cell.length_a   1.000
_cell.length_b   1.000
_cell.length_c   1.000
_cell.angle_alpha   90.00
_cell.angle_beta   90.00
_cell.angle_gamma   90.00
#
_symmetry.space_group_name_H-M   'P 1'
#
loop_
_entity.id
_entity.type
_entity.pdbx_description
1 polymer ?
#
loop_
_entity_poly.entity_id
_entity_poly.type
_entity_poly.pdbx_seq_one_letter_code
_entity_poly.pdbx_strand_id
1 'polypeptide(L)'
;MAKKSLRQRIFFFEQLENFRKKNHNQLKERIDVHKRNISYILSGFFKKEEYIEAVSEGFLNFKEFREKTGFSHYSNYKKKLASGFFTRKEWEEALEKGFESKDESNLARRVKINHKAELVNLFTKELQEAKDGMILLEVEIRSFQKLISAEFDKKRLQGYKSEIIVKQNLLEKMSEMNKTLHVIEHDDFALMLLIFENKRLKLLQDISKHLDWIETRFPYLEKWNKVLDVINSFRSKIPVQLDRIAELAELDQSEVEQLLIGIVSEIPSVGEYLQREQVFIKKTKSEDDLVSLLAEMKQRQNAEARHLYKRYCLNCGFEIASDDLQTSSKCAKCNELIPTCYICRGHLYKGDDVLIEENCGSPFHKRHILEWVNVRGICPICKVRINTKSLKKIDRSA
;
A
#
# COMPACT_ATOMS: atom_id res chain seq x y z
N MET A 1 -23.90 94.10 5.50
CA MET A 1 -23.11 93.28 4.55
C MET A 1 -21.86 92.62 5.17
N ALA A 2 -21.25 93.16 6.22
CA ALA A 2 -20.02 92.61 6.84
C ALA A 2 -20.13 91.16 7.39
N LYS A 3 -21.30 90.72 7.90
CA LYS A 3 -21.49 89.36 8.45
C LYS A 3 -21.42 88.23 7.40
N LYS A 4 -21.76 88.50 6.13
CA LYS A 4 -21.62 87.51 5.03
C LYS A 4 -20.15 87.27 4.66
N SER A 5 -19.31 88.31 4.78
CA SER A 5 -17.87 88.24 4.50
C SER A 5 -17.10 87.39 5.52
N LEU A 6 -17.46 87.47 6.80
CA LEU A 6 -16.79 86.68 7.85
C LEU A 6 -17.05 85.18 7.70
N ARG A 7 -18.30 84.76 7.40
CA ARG A 7 -18.64 83.34 7.18
C ARG A 7 -17.91 82.74 5.98
N GLN A 8 -17.77 83.49 4.89
CA GLN A 8 -17.01 83.03 3.71
C GLN A 8 -15.52 82.85 4.02
N ARG A 9 -14.93 83.72 4.84
CA ARG A 9 -13.53 83.59 5.27
C ARG A 9 -13.34 82.38 6.19
N ILE A 10 -14.22 82.16 7.16
CA ILE A 10 -14.18 80.99 8.05
C ILE A 10 -14.25 79.70 7.22
N PHE A 11 -15.22 79.61 6.30
CA PHE A 11 -15.35 78.45 5.41
C PHE A 11 -14.08 78.22 4.56
N PHE A 12 -13.47 79.28 4.03
CA PHE A 12 -12.22 79.16 3.28
C PHE A 12 -11.05 78.64 4.14
N PHE A 13 -10.93 79.10 5.39
CA PHE A 13 -9.92 78.60 6.33
C PHE A 13 -10.15 77.12 6.69
N GLU A 14 -11.40 76.71 6.92
CA GLU A 14 -11.75 75.29 7.14
C GLU A 14 -11.36 74.42 5.93
N GLN A 15 -11.61 74.90 4.70
CA GLN A 15 -11.22 74.20 3.47
C GLN A 15 -9.68 74.07 3.34
N LEU A 16 -8.93 75.13 3.66
CA LEU A 16 -7.46 75.10 3.66
C LEU A 16 -6.89 74.15 4.73
N GLU A 17 -7.47 74.13 5.93
CA GLU A 17 -7.03 73.23 6.99
C GLU A 17 -7.33 71.77 6.62
N ASN A 18 -8.50 71.49 6.04
CA ASN A 18 -8.85 70.18 5.52
C ASN A 18 -7.90 69.73 4.40
N PHE A 19 -7.55 70.63 3.48
CA PHE A 19 -6.57 70.36 2.42
C PHE A 19 -5.18 70.03 3.00
N ARG A 20 -4.71 70.80 3.99
CA ARG A 20 -3.44 70.55 4.69
C ARG A 20 -3.43 69.20 5.40
N LYS A 21 -4.50 68.86 6.14
CA LYS A 21 -4.64 67.57 6.83
C LYS A 21 -4.64 66.40 5.84
N LYS A 22 -5.38 66.52 4.73
CA LYS A 22 -5.42 65.49 3.67
C LYS A 22 -4.04 65.25 3.06
N ASN A 23 -3.32 66.32 2.70
CA ASN A 23 -1.98 66.19 2.12
C ASN A 23 -0.95 65.65 3.13
N HIS A 24 -1.06 66.02 4.41
CA HIS A 24 -0.19 65.48 5.46
C HIS A 24 -0.40 63.99 5.66
N ASN A 25 -1.66 63.52 5.70
CA ASN A 25 -1.98 62.10 5.80
C ASN A 25 -1.48 61.30 4.59
N GLN A 26 -1.68 61.83 3.37
CA GLN A 26 -1.15 61.20 2.15
C GLN A 26 0.38 61.13 2.15
N LEU A 27 1.08 62.17 2.61
CA LEU A 27 2.53 62.16 2.71
C LEU A 27 3.01 61.15 3.76
N LYS A 28 2.34 61.08 4.91
CA LYS A 28 2.63 60.09 5.96
C LYS A 28 2.46 58.66 5.44
N GLU A 29 1.37 58.37 4.74
CA GLU A 29 1.15 57.07 4.10
C GLU A 29 2.26 56.73 3.09
N ARG A 30 2.69 57.69 2.25
CA ARG A 30 3.78 57.49 1.29
C ARG A 30 5.11 57.23 1.99
N ILE A 31 5.42 57.96 3.06
CA ILE A 31 6.63 57.74 3.88
C ILE A 31 6.59 56.35 4.52
N ASP A 32 5.45 55.94 5.07
CA ASP A 32 5.31 54.62 5.71
C ASP A 32 5.38 53.47 4.70
N VAL A 33 4.87 53.65 3.47
CA VAL A 33 5.09 52.71 2.37
C VAL A 33 6.58 52.64 1.99
N HIS A 34 7.26 53.80 1.89
CA HIS A 34 8.68 53.83 1.54
C HIS A 34 9.57 53.22 2.63
N LYS A 35 9.28 53.50 3.91
CA LYS A 35 9.95 52.85 5.06
C LYS A 35 9.77 51.34 5.02
N ARG A 36 8.55 50.84 4.75
CA ARG A 36 8.30 49.40 4.57
C ARG A 36 9.04 48.80 3.38
N ASN A 37 9.20 49.56 2.29
CA ASN A 37 9.94 49.12 1.10
C ASN A 37 11.46 49.20 1.28
N ILE A 38 12.00 49.97 2.23
CA ILE A 38 13.44 50.05 2.49
C ILE A 38 13.86 49.10 3.62
N SER A 39 12.94 48.78 4.53
CA SER A 39 13.19 47.93 5.71
C SER A 39 13.83 46.57 5.37
N TYR A 40 13.43 45.92 4.28
CA TYR A 40 13.98 44.61 3.92
C TYR A 40 15.45 44.70 3.43
N ILE A 41 15.79 45.79 2.72
CA ILE A 41 17.15 46.07 2.25
C ILE A 41 18.07 46.34 3.44
N LEU A 42 17.64 47.19 4.37
CA LEU A 42 18.39 47.48 5.59
C LEU A 42 18.57 46.25 6.49
N SER A 43 17.61 45.32 6.42
CA SER A 43 17.68 44.06 7.16
C SER A 43 18.55 43.00 6.45
N GLY A 44 19.09 43.30 5.26
CA GLY A 44 20.00 42.42 4.52
C GLY A 44 19.33 41.35 3.66
N PHE A 45 18.00 41.42 3.46
CA PHE A 45 17.28 40.49 2.58
C PHE A 45 17.24 41.01 1.13
N PHE A 46 17.30 40.10 0.15
CA PHE A 46 17.29 40.45 -1.28
C PHE A 46 15.88 40.65 -1.84
N LYS A 47 14.88 40.02 -1.22
CA LYS A 47 13.47 40.06 -1.61
C LYS A 47 12.60 40.48 -0.43
N LYS A 48 11.57 41.28 -0.71
CA LYS A 48 10.64 41.77 0.31
C LYS A 48 9.84 40.64 0.94
N GLU A 49 9.46 39.66 0.14
CA GLU A 49 8.68 38.48 0.53
C GLU A 49 9.49 37.62 1.52
N GLU A 50 10.76 37.37 1.23
CA GLU A 50 11.67 36.62 2.13
C GLU A 50 11.83 37.31 3.48
N TYR A 51 11.90 38.65 3.51
CA TYR A 51 11.95 39.40 4.77
C TYR A 51 10.65 39.27 5.58
N ILE A 52 9.49 39.41 4.94
CA ILE A 52 8.19 39.33 5.64
C ILE A 52 8.02 37.94 6.27
N GLU A 53 8.35 36.88 5.53
CA GLU A 53 8.30 35.51 6.04
C GLU A 53 9.33 35.26 7.15
N ALA A 54 10.56 35.73 6.99
CA ALA A 54 11.59 35.56 8.02
C ALA A 54 11.19 36.27 9.33
N VAL A 55 10.63 37.47 9.24
CA VAL A 55 10.14 38.20 10.42
C VAL A 55 8.95 37.49 11.07
N SER A 56 8.03 36.92 10.29
CA SER A 56 6.90 36.15 10.87
C SER A 56 7.35 34.86 11.56
N GLU A 57 8.49 34.29 11.14
CA GLU A 57 9.15 33.16 11.79
C GLU A 57 10.10 33.57 12.94
N GLY A 58 10.16 34.87 13.26
CA GLY A 58 10.88 35.40 14.41
C GLY A 58 12.34 35.80 14.18
N PHE A 59 12.77 35.94 12.92
CA PHE A 59 14.10 36.48 12.58
C PHE A 59 14.02 38.00 12.37
N LEU A 60 14.74 38.78 13.19
CA LEU A 60 14.68 40.25 13.13
C LEU A 60 15.45 40.83 11.94
N ASN A 61 16.50 40.15 11.50
CA ASN A 61 17.34 40.55 10.36
C ASN A 61 18.08 39.36 9.75
N PHE A 62 18.69 39.57 8.58
CA PHE A 62 19.37 38.53 7.81
C PHE A 62 20.62 37.97 8.52
N LYS A 63 21.31 38.80 9.32
CA LYS A 63 22.47 38.35 10.11
C LYS A 63 22.04 37.31 11.15
N GLU A 64 20.99 37.61 11.92
CA GLU A 64 20.41 36.67 12.89
C GLU A 64 19.92 35.38 12.22
N PHE A 65 19.22 35.50 11.09
CA PHE A 65 18.79 34.35 10.29
C PHE A 65 19.97 33.46 9.88
N ARG A 66 21.05 34.06 9.37
CA ARG A 66 22.24 33.34 8.94
C ARG A 66 22.98 32.67 10.10
N GLU A 67 23.07 33.34 11.25
CA GLU A 67 23.69 32.81 12.46
C GLU A 67 22.90 31.62 13.04
N LYS A 68 21.56 31.72 13.10
CA LYS A 68 20.70 30.65 13.65
C LYS A 68 20.58 29.45 12.72
N THR A 69 20.43 29.67 11.43
CA THR A 69 20.09 28.59 10.47
C THR A 69 21.29 28.11 9.66
N GLY A 70 22.33 28.93 9.50
CA GLY A 70 23.48 28.66 8.63
C GLY A 70 23.22 28.85 7.12
N PHE A 71 21.96 29.09 6.70
CA PHE A 71 21.62 29.27 5.29
C PHE A 71 21.92 30.70 4.81
N SER A 72 22.38 30.82 3.56
CA SER A 72 22.61 32.13 2.91
C SER A 72 21.39 32.69 2.19
N HIS A 73 20.32 31.89 2.02
CA HIS A 73 19.09 32.31 1.36
C HIS A 73 17.89 31.72 2.09
N TYR A 74 16.88 32.56 2.34
CA TYR A 74 15.67 32.17 3.05
C TYR A 74 14.85 31.14 2.27
N SER A 75 14.75 31.31 0.95
CA SER A 75 14.11 30.34 0.05
C SER A 75 14.74 28.94 0.10
N ASN A 76 16.06 28.83 0.28
CA ASN A 76 16.72 27.53 0.50
C ASN A 76 16.37 26.95 1.86
N TYR A 77 16.36 27.77 2.91
CA TYR A 77 15.92 27.36 4.25
C TYR A 77 14.51 26.78 4.23
N LYS A 78 13.53 27.45 3.60
CA LYS A 78 12.14 26.94 3.50
C LYS A 78 12.04 25.59 2.82
N LYS A 79 12.79 25.36 1.74
CA LYS A 79 12.85 24.05 1.07
C LYS A 79 13.40 22.97 2.01
N LYS A 80 14.42 23.27 2.79
CA LYS A 80 15.03 22.30 3.72
C LYS A 80 14.21 22.08 4.98
N LEU A 81 13.50 23.11 5.44
CA LEU A 81 12.52 23.03 6.51
C LEU A 81 11.36 22.10 6.14
N ALA A 82 10.90 22.14 4.89
CA ALA A 82 9.89 21.20 4.38
C ALA A 82 10.39 19.74 4.38
N SER A 83 11.70 19.52 4.22
CA SER A 83 12.37 18.21 4.39
C SER A 83 12.70 17.88 5.86
N GLY A 84 12.26 18.71 6.81
CA GLY A 84 12.45 18.54 8.25
C GLY A 84 13.75 19.11 8.84
N PHE A 85 14.66 19.66 8.03
CA PHE A 85 15.95 20.18 8.51
C PHE A 85 15.84 21.64 8.98
N PHE A 86 16.27 21.92 10.22
CA PHE A 86 16.18 23.27 10.79
C PHE A 86 17.48 24.06 10.67
N THR A 87 18.61 23.38 10.46
CA THR A 87 19.92 24.02 10.27
C THR A 87 20.62 23.48 9.04
N ARG A 88 21.50 24.30 8.46
CA ARG A 88 22.34 23.93 7.32
C ARG A 88 23.26 22.77 7.67
N LYS A 89 23.84 22.78 8.87
CA LYS A 89 24.72 21.71 9.36
C LYS A 89 24.00 20.35 9.41
N GLU A 90 22.79 20.30 9.98
CA GLU A 90 21.98 19.07 9.99
C GLU A 90 21.72 18.54 8.57
N TRP A 91 21.42 19.44 7.64
CA TRP A 91 21.15 19.08 6.25
C TRP A 91 22.41 18.60 5.52
N GLU A 92 23.55 19.28 5.67
CA GLU A 92 24.81 18.90 5.02
C GLU A 92 25.31 17.54 5.54
N GLU A 93 25.25 17.28 6.85
CA GLU A 93 25.59 15.98 7.44
C GLU A 93 24.70 14.84 6.93
N ALA A 94 23.40 15.11 6.73
CA ALA A 94 22.47 14.14 6.17
C ALA A 94 22.74 13.90 4.68
N LEU A 95 23.04 14.96 3.92
CA LEU A 95 23.32 14.90 2.49
C LEU A 95 24.63 14.16 2.19
N GLU A 96 25.67 14.36 3.00
CA GLU A 96 26.94 13.62 2.89
C GLU A 96 26.73 12.10 3.03
N LYS A 97 25.74 11.72 3.84
CA LYS A 97 25.31 10.32 4.03
C LYS A 97 24.30 9.84 2.99
N GLY A 98 23.90 10.72 2.07
CA GLY A 98 22.96 10.47 0.98
C GLY A 98 21.49 10.64 1.33
N PHE A 99 21.12 11.11 2.53
CA PHE A 99 19.72 11.27 2.94
C PHE A 99 19.11 12.58 2.41
N GLU A 100 17.86 12.52 1.97
CA GLU A 100 17.15 13.67 1.39
C GLU A 100 16.18 14.34 2.36
N SER A 101 15.74 13.60 3.39
CA SER A 101 14.85 14.10 4.45
C SER A 101 15.40 13.81 5.85
N LYS A 102 14.97 14.60 6.84
CA LYS A 102 15.35 14.38 8.25
C LYS A 102 14.78 13.07 8.79
N ASP A 103 13.62 12.64 8.28
CA ASP A 103 12.99 11.39 8.68
C ASP A 103 13.78 10.17 8.18
N GLU A 104 14.28 10.19 6.94
CA GLU A 104 15.21 9.17 6.42
C GLU A 104 16.47 9.07 7.31
N SER A 105 17.08 10.22 7.62
CA SER A 105 18.28 10.26 8.46
C SER A 105 18.04 9.77 9.90
N ASN A 106 16.90 10.15 10.49
CA ASN A 106 16.50 9.69 11.82
C ASN A 106 16.21 8.19 11.84
N LEU A 107 15.57 7.67 10.80
CA LEU A 107 15.34 6.23 10.64
C LEU A 107 16.68 5.48 10.59
N ALA A 108 17.63 5.93 9.76
CA ALA A 108 18.96 5.35 9.68
C ALA A 108 19.66 5.34 11.05
N ARG A 109 19.58 6.45 11.81
CA ARG A 109 20.15 6.54 13.17
C ARG A 109 19.54 5.51 14.12
N ARG A 110 18.22 5.27 14.06
CA ARG A 110 17.55 4.26 14.89
C ARG A 110 18.02 2.84 14.60
N VAL A 111 18.26 2.53 13.32
CA VAL A 111 18.76 1.21 12.89
C VAL A 111 20.29 1.14 12.85
N LYS A 112 21.00 2.16 13.36
CA LYS A 112 22.47 2.25 13.41
C LYS A 112 23.15 2.12 12.04
N ILE A 113 22.51 2.66 11.00
CA ILE A 113 23.03 2.73 9.64
C ILE A 113 23.59 4.13 9.35
N ASN A 114 24.74 4.19 8.68
CA ASN A 114 25.44 5.45 8.44
C ASN A 114 25.14 6.06 7.07
N HIS A 115 24.79 5.26 6.07
CA HIS A 115 24.58 5.72 4.69
C HIS A 115 23.21 5.28 4.12
N LYS A 116 22.61 6.11 3.25
CA LYS A 116 21.33 5.78 2.58
C LYS A 116 21.41 4.47 1.79
N ALA A 117 22.53 4.19 1.13
CA ALA A 117 22.72 2.95 0.37
C ALA A 117 22.61 1.69 1.25
N GLU A 118 23.18 1.72 2.45
CA GLU A 118 23.06 0.63 3.43
C GLU A 118 21.62 0.46 3.90
N LEU A 119 20.91 1.58 4.13
CA LEU A 119 19.49 1.57 4.54
C LEU A 119 18.60 0.96 3.45
N VAL A 120 18.84 1.33 2.19
CA VAL A 120 18.14 0.76 1.03
C VAL A 120 18.43 -0.73 0.89
N ASN A 121 19.68 -1.16 1.08
CA ASN A 121 20.06 -2.57 1.04
C ASN A 121 19.39 -3.38 2.16
N LEU A 122 19.34 -2.85 3.39
CA LEU A 122 18.64 -3.46 4.52
C LEU A 122 17.16 -3.70 4.17
N PHE A 123 16.47 -2.65 3.72
CA PHE A 123 15.05 -2.79 3.39
C PHE A 123 14.80 -3.67 2.17
N THR A 124 15.68 -3.66 1.18
CA THR A 124 15.56 -4.55 0.01
C THR A 124 15.66 -6.01 0.44
N LYS A 125 16.60 -6.32 1.35
CA LYS A 125 16.76 -7.65 1.94
C LYS A 125 15.55 -8.05 2.79
N GLU A 126 15.11 -7.20 3.72
CA GLU A 126 13.94 -7.46 4.56
C GLU A 126 12.66 -7.63 3.72
N LEU A 127 12.49 -6.83 2.66
CA LEU A 127 11.38 -6.96 1.73
C LEU A 127 11.43 -8.29 0.97
N GLN A 128 12.62 -8.75 0.58
CA GLN A 128 12.78 -10.04 -0.09
C GLN A 128 12.45 -11.20 0.88
N GLU A 129 12.98 -11.16 2.09
CA GLU A 129 12.68 -12.15 3.13
C GLU A 129 11.18 -12.19 3.48
N ALA A 130 10.52 -11.02 3.51
CA ALA A 130 9.07 -10.93 3.71
C ALA A 130 8.28 -11.55 2.54
N LYS A 131 8.71 -11.30 1.30
CA LYS A 131 8.11 -11.94 0.11
C LYS A 131 8.27 -13.46 0.15
N ASP A 132 9.47 -13.93 0.48
CA ASP A 132 9.77 -15.36 0.56
C ASP A 132 8.94 -16.04 1.67
N GLY A 133 8.82 -15.40 2.84
CA GLY A 133 7.97 -15.86 3.93
C GLY A 133 6.48 -15.89 3.56
N MET A 134 5.98 -14.91 2.81
CA MET A 134 4.60 -14.92 2.31
C MET A 134 4.33 -16.06 1.32
N ILE A 135 5.30 -16.36 0.45
CA ILE A 135 5.20 -17.48 -0.51
C ILE A 135 5.11 -18.82 0.26
N LEU A 136 5.95 -19.02 1.28
CA LEU A 136 5.91 -20.22 2.12
C LEU A 136 4.55 -20.38 2.81
N LEU A 137 4.02 -19.30 3.40
CA LEU A 137 2.72 -19.31 4.06
C LEU A 137 1.58 -19.66 3.08
N GLU A 138 1.63 -19.13 1.86
CA GLU A 138 0.65 -19.45 0.83
C GLU A 138 0.69 -20.94 0.43
N VAL A 139 1.90 -21.51 0.32
CA VAL A 139 2.09 -22.94 0.05
C VAL A 139 1.51 -23.79 1.17
N GLU A 140 1.77 -23.46 2.43
CA GLU A 140 1.21 -24.16 3.60
C GLU A 140 -0.33 -24.10 3.61
N ILE A 141 -0.91 -22.92 3.40
CA ILE A 141 -2.37 -22.75 3.37
C ILE A 141 -3.00 -23.56 2.24
N ARG A 142 -2.38 -23.60 1.06
CA ARG A 142 -2.86 -24.41 -0.08
C ARG A 142 -2.71 -25.90 0.18
N SER A 143 -1.60 -26.34 0.77
CA SER A 143 -1.41 -27.74 1.18
C SER A 143 -2.52 -28.15 2.14
N PHE A 144 -2.79 -27.31 3.13
CA PHE A 144 -3.87 -27.51 4.09
C PHE A 144 -5.26 -27.45 3.45
N GLN A 145 -5.47 -26.66 2.38
CA GLN A 145 -6.72 -26.69 1.60
C GLN A 145 -6.93 -28.04 0.91
N LYS A 146 -5.88 -28.65 0.36
CA LYS A 146 -5.98 -29.96 -0.29
C LYS A 146 -6.36 -31.04 0.70
N LEU A 147 -5.64 -31.11 1.83
CA LEU A 147 -5.94 -32.03 2.94
C LEU A 147 -7.40 -31.91 3.38
N ILE A 148 -7.89 -30.69 3.60
CA ILE A 148 -9.30 -30.45 3.91
C ILE A 148 -10.22 -30.86 2.76
N SER A 149 -9.93 -30.51 1.51
CA SER A 149 -10.87 -30.79 0.42
C SER A 149 -11.05 -32.29 0.21
N ALA A 150 -10.03 -33.08 0.47
CA ALA A 150 -10.10 -34.53 0.37
C ALA A 150 -10.78 -35.21 1.56
N GLU A 151 -10.55 -34.74 2.79
CA GLU A 151 -11.23 -35.29 3.97
C GLU A 151 -12.75 -34.96 3.95
N PHE A 152 -13.15 -33.90 3.24
CA PHE A 152 -14.48 -33.28 3.36
C PHE A 152 -15.52 -33.74 2.31
N ASP A 153 -15.19 -34.68 1.43
CA ASP A 153 -16.11 -35.21 0.40
C ASP A 153 -17.20 -36.17 0.93
N LYS A 154 -17.33 -36.34 2.26
CA LYS A 154 -18.35 -37.20 2.90
C LYS A 154 -19.24 -36.44 3.88
N LYS A 155 -20.43 -35.99 3.44
CA LYS A 155 -21.67 -35.63 4.19
C LYS A 155 -21.59 -34.76 5.49
N ARG A 156 -20.42 -34.37 6.00
CA ARG A 156 -20.21 -33.68 7.31
C ARG A 156 -20.08 -32.16 7.19
N LEU A 157 -20.47 -31.56 6.06
CA LEU A 157 -20.24 -30.15 5.73
C LEU A 157 -21.05 -29.12 6.55
N GLN A 158 -22.17 -29.48 7.16
CA GLN A 158 -22.99 -28.48 7.87
C GLN A 158 -22.34 -27.95 9.16
N GLY A 159 -21.44 -28.71 9.79
CA GLY A 159 -20.81 -28.33 11.06
C GLY A 159 -19.62 -27.37 10.94
N TYR A 160 -19.04 -27.21 9.74
CA TYR A 160 -17.74 -26.54 9.56
C TYR A 160 -17.78 -25.31 8.62
N LYS A 161 -18.98 -24.79 8.35
CA LYS A 161 -19.20 -23.71 7.38
C LYS A 161 -18.59 -22.38 7.84
N SER A 162 -18.60 -22.12 9.14
CA SER A 162 -17.97 -20.93 9.74
C SER A 162 -16.46 -20.89 9.54
N GLU A 163 -15.81 -22.05 9.57
CA GLU A 163 -14.36 -22.23 9.53
C GLU A 163 -13.82 -22.01 8.11
N ILE A 164 -14.56 -22.50 7.10
CA ILE A 164 -14.28 -22.22 5.68
C ILE A 164 -14.32 -20.71 5.41
N ILE A 165 -15.29 -20.00 6.00
CA ILE A 165 -15.44 -18.54 5.86
C ILE A 165 -14.25 -17.81 6.49
N VAL A 166 -13.82 -18.20 7.69
CA VAL A 166 -12.67 -17.53 8.33
C VAL A 166 -11.38 -17.75 7.54
N LYS A 167 -11.19 -18.94 6.95
CA LYS A 167 -10.04 -19.24 6.09
C LYS A 167 -10.05 -18.44 4.79
N GLN A 168 -11.20 -18.32 4.13
CA GLN A 168 -11.36 -17.46 2.94
C GLN A 168 -11.03 -16.00 3.26
N ASN A 169 -11.49 -15.50 4.41
CA ASN A 169 -11.16 -14.15 4.87
C ASN A 169 -9.66 -13.94 5.12
N LEU A 170 -8.94 -14.94 5.64
CA LEU A 170 -7.48 -14.85 5.83
C LEU A 170 -6.73 -14.82 4.48
N LEU A 171 -7.15 -15.64 3.52
CA LEU A 171 -6.59 -15.64 2.17
C LEU A 171 -6.84 -14.33 1.42
N GLU A 172 -8.03 -13.76 1.56
CA GLU A 172 -8.34 -12.45 0.98
C GLU A 172 -7.47 -11.34 1.59
N LYS A 173 -7.30 -11.34 2.92
CA LYS A 173 -6.39 -10.39 3.61
C LYS A 173 -4.94 -10.53 3.17
N MET A 174 -4.46 -11.77 2.98
CA MET A 174 -3.13 -12.03 2.42
C MET A 174 -2.98 -11.49 1.01
N SER A 175 -3.97 -11.77 0.15
CA SER A 175 -3.98 -11.27 -1.23
C SER A 175 -3.97 -9.73 -1.27
N GLU A 176 -4.75 -9.08 -0.40
CA GLU A 176 -4.79 -7.63 -0.29
C GLU A 176 -3.47 -7.03 0.21
N MET A 177 -2.81 -7.69 1.18
CA MET A 177 -1.46 -7.31 1.61
C MET A 177 -0.45 -7.43 0.47
N ASN A 178 -0.46 -8.51 -0.30
CA ASN A 178 0.41 -8.69 -1.47
C ASN A 178 0.19 -7.60 -2.53
N LYS A 179 -1.08 -7.25 -2.80
CA LYS A 179 -1.43 -6.14 -3.69
C LYS A 179 -0.88 -4.81 -3.17
N THR A 180 -0.97 -4.57 -1.87
CA THR A 180 -0.44 -3.34 -1.25
C THR A 180 1.08 -3.26 -1.42
N LEU A 181 1.79 -4.38 -1.29
CA LEU A 181 3.25 -4.47 -1.41
C LEU A 181 3.75 -4.14 -2.83
N HIS A 182 2.95 -4.43 -3.87
CA HIS A 182 3.29 -4.12 -5.26
C HIS A 182 3.10 -2.66 -5.65
N VAL A 183 2.36 -1.87 -4.86
CA VAL A 183 2.04 -0.46 -5.16
C VAL A 183 3.01 0.52 -4.48
N ILE A 184 3.93 0.03 -3.64
CA ILE A 184 4.85 0.88 -2.91
C ILE A 184 5.97 1.35 -3.86
N GLU A 185 5.76 2.49 -4.53
CA GLU A 185 6.80 3.21 -5.27
C GLU A 185 7.37 4.40 -4.47
N HIS A 186 8.69 4.35 -4.32
CA HIS A 186 9.74 5.34 -3.99
C HIS A 186 9.59 6.47 -2.94
N ASP A 187 8.44 7.10 -2.70
CA ASP A 187 8.46 8.38 -1.93
C ASP A 187 8.03 8.27 -0.45
N ASP A 188 7.28 7.22 -0.06
CA ASP A 188 6.83 6.98 1.34
C ASP A 188 7.19 5.57 1.85
N PHE A 189 8.28 5.02 1.32
CA PHE A 189 8.66 3.62 1.47
C PHE A 189 8.78 3.17 2.93
N ALA A 190 9.37 4.00 3.80
CA ALA A 190 9.58 3.66 5.21
C ALA A 190 8.28 3.58 6.03
N LEU A 191 7.35 4.52 5.83
CA LEU A 191 6.06 4.51 6.53
C LEU A 191 5.18 3.36 6.03
N MET A 192 5.21 3.10 4.72
CA MET A 192 4.49 1.99 4.10
C MET A 192 5.02 0.63 4.55
N LEU A 193 6.33 0.47 4.70
CA LEU A 193 6.95 -0.73 5.28
C LEU A 193 6.53 -0.95 6.73
N LEU A 194 6.53 0.10 7.56
CA LEU A 194 6.10 -0.01 8.95
C LEU A 194 4.61 -0.42 9.06
N ILE A 195 3.75 0.15 8.22
CA ILE A 195 2.33 -0.20 8.16
C ILE A 195 2.17 -1.65 7.67
N PHE A 196 2.93 -2.05 6.67
CA PHE A 196 2.93 -3.40 6.15
C PHE A 196 3.35 -4.42 7.21
N GLU A 197 4.45 -4.16 7.92
CA GLU A 197 4.98 -5.08 8.93
C GLU A 197 4.02 -5.28 10.10
N ASN A 198 3.36 -4.21 10.55
CA ASN A 198 2.31 -4.33 11.56
C ASN A 198 1.11 -5.15 11.08
N LYS A 199 0.69 -4.98 9.81
CA LYS A 199 -0.38 -5.80 9.22
C LYS A 199 0.04 -7.27 9.12
N ARG A 200 1.30 -7.53 8.73
CA ARG A 200 1.90 -8.87 8.65
C ARG A 200 1.91 -9.56 9.99
N LEU A 201 2.42 -8.92 11.03
CA LEU A 201 2.47 -9.48 12.39
C LEU A 201 1.07 -9.82 12.92
N LYS A 202 0.09 -8.94 12.70
CA LYS A 202 -1.30 -9.21 13.10
C LYS A 202 -1.88 -10.41 12.36
N LEU A 203 -1.65 -10.51 11.06
CA LEU A 203 -2.09 -11.65 10.27
C LEU A 203 -1.44 -12.96 10.74
N LEU A 204 -0.13 -12.95 11.01
CA LEU A 204 0.58 -14.13 11.53
C LEU A 204 0.04 -14.56 12.89
N GLN A 205 -0.31 -13.62 13.77
CA GLN A 205 -0.98 -13.92 15.04
C GLN A 205 -2.37 -14.55 14.83
N ASP A 206 -3.15 -14.03 13.88
CA ASP A 206 -4.47 -14.59 13.56
C ASP A 206 -4.36 -16.01 12.97
N ILE A 207 -3.34 -16.26 12.14
CA ILE A 207 -3.05 -17.59 11.57
C ILE A 207 -2.59 -18.56 12.67
N SER A 208 -1.65 -18.15 13.53
CA SER A 208 -1.16 -18.97 14.65
C SER A 208 -2.30 -19.40 15.57
N LYS A 209 -3.18 -18.47 15.97
CA LYS A 209 -4.37 -18.81 16.78
C LYS A 209 -5.28 -19.83 16.09
N HIS A 210 -5.37 -19.77 14.76
CA HIS A 210 -6.16 -20.75 14.01
C HIS A 210 -5.47 -22.10 13.89
N LEU A 211 -4.15 -22.13 13.73
CA LEU A 211 -3.38 -23.38 13.75
C LEU A 211 -3.49 -24.06 15.10
N ASP A 212 -3.33 -23.33 16.21
CA ASP A 212 -3.52 -23.86 17.56
C ASP A 212 -4.93 -24.46 17.73
N TRP A 213 -5.95 -23.76 17.24
CA TRP A 213 -7.32 -24.25 17.28
C TRP A 213 -7.51 -25.52 16.43
N ILE A 214 -6.92 -25.58 15.23
CA ILE A 214 -6.94 -26.75 14.34
C ILE A 214 -6.29 -27.93 15.05
N GLU A 215 -5.08 -27.77 15.59
CA GLU A 215 -4.37 -28.83 16.31
C GLU A 215 -5.18 -29.37 17.49
N THR A 216 -5.84 -28.47 18.24
CA THR A 216 -6.69 -28.86 19.38
C THR A 216 -7.95 -29.63 18.94
N ARG A 217 -8.50 -29.30 17.76
CA ARG A 217 -9.77 -29.85 17.27
C ARG A 217 -9.60 -31.12 16.43
N PHE A 218 -8.42 -31.31 15.85
CA PHE A 218 -8.10 -32.39 14.93
C PHE A 218 -6.89 -33.19 15.44
N PRO A 219 -7.04 -33.97 16.53
CA PRO A 219 -5.95 -34.75 17.12
C PRO A 219 -5.33 -35.78 16.16
N TYR A 220 -5.98 -36.07 15.03
CA TYR A 220 -5.40 -36.91 13.98
C TYR A 220 -4.24 -36.25 13.22
N LEU A 221 -4.09 -34.91 13.25
CA LEU A 221 -2.99 -34.22 12.57
C LEU A 221 -1.63 -34.55 13.19
N GLU A 222 -1.57 -34.68 14.52
CA GLU A 222 -0.36 -35.13 15.21
C GLU A 222 0.03 -36.54 14.75
N LYS A 223 -0.95 -37.46 14.70
CA LYS A 223 -0.75 -38.84 14.24
C LYS A 223 -0.34 -38.90 12.75
N TRP A 224 -0.97 -38.08 11.92
CA TRP A 224 -0.65 -37.93 10.49
C TRP A 224 0.80 -37.49 10.28
N ASN A 225 1.25 -36.48 11.05
CA ASN A 225 2.63 -36.00 10.98
C ASN A 225 3.64 -37.06 11.45
N LYS A 226 3.35 -37.82 12.53
CA LYS A 226 4.20 -38.95 12.96
C LYS A 226 4.40 -39.97 11.84
N VAL A 227 3.31 -40.37 11.17
CA VAL A 227 3.39 -41.30 10.03
C VAL A 227 4.21 -40.68 8.89
N LEU A 228 4.01 -39.40 8.59
CA LEU A 228 4.74 -38.67 7.55
C LEU A 228 6.25 -38.59 7.81
N ASP A 229 6.66 -38.33 9.06
CA ASP A 229 8.07 -38.29 9.45
C ASP A 229 8.72 -39.66 9.31
N VAL A 230 8.03 -40.72 9.76
CA VAL A 230 8.48 -42.11 9.62
C VAL A 230 8.66 -42.48 8.15
N ILE A 231 7.66 -42.26 7.28
CA ILE A 231 7.79 -42.58 5.86
C ILE A 231 8.86 -41.74 5.15
N ASN A 232 9.06 -40.48 5.57
CA ASN A 232 10.09 -39.62 5.01
C ASN A 232 11.50 -40.08 5.41
N SER A 233 11.67 -40.78 6.53
CA SER A 233 12.94 -41.37 6.94
C SER A 233 13.38 -42.55 6.04
N PHE A 234 12.45 -43.18 5.34
CA PHE A 234 12.77 -44.36 4.52
C PHE A 234 13.50 -43.99 3.23
N ARG A 235 14.32 -44.95 2.78
CA ARG A 235 14.94 -44.90 1.45
C ARG A 235 13.88 -45.18 0.39
N SER A 236 13.95 -44.45 -0.71
CA SER A 236 13.03 -44.61 -1.84
C SER A 236 13.16 -45.98 -2.51
N LYS A 237 12.07 -46.46 -3.12
CA LYS A 237 11.94 -47.76 -3.80
C LYS A 237 12.18 -48.99 -2.91
N ILE A 238 12.29 -48.82 -1.61
CA ILE A 238 12.34 -49.93 -0.65
C ILE A 238 10.91 -50.14 -0.12
N PRO A 239 10.33 -51.34 -0.29
CA PRO A 239 9.06 -51.66 0.33
C PRO A 239 9.21 -51.80 1.85
N VAL A 240 8.36 -51.11 2.60
CA VAL A 240 8.34 -51.14 4.07
C VAL A 240 6.99 -51.66 4.54
N GLN A 241 7.02 -52.68 5.41
CA GLN A 241 5.82 -53.32 5.96
C GLN A 241 5.07 -52.37 6.91
N LEU A 242 3.73 -52.44 6.90
CA LEU A 242 2.84 -51.60 7.71
C LEU A 242 3.15 -51.73 9.21
N ASP A 243 3.44 -52.94 9.68
CA ASP A 243 3.77 -53.23 11.09
C ASP A 243 4.98 -52.43 11.57
N ARG A 244 6.00 -52.31 10.72
CA ARG A 244 7.20 -51.53 11.00
C ARG A 244 6.91 -50.03 11.04
N ILE A 245 6.01 -49.54 10.18
CA ILE A 245 5.59 -48.14 10.18
C ILE A 245 4.81 -47.84 11.46
N ALA A 246 3.90 -48.73 11.85
CA ALA A 246 3.12 -48.63 13.08
C ALA A 246 4.01 -48.63 14.34
N GLU A 247 4.99 -49.52 14.40
CA GLU A 247 5.98 -49.58 15.47
C GLU A 247 6.78 -48.27 15.58
N LEU A 248 7.29 -47.77 14.46
CA LEU A 248 8.10 -46.53 14.43
C LEU A 248 7.28 -45.27 14.70
N ALA A 249 6.00 -45.26 14.35
CA ALA A 249 5.10 -44.13 14.60
C ALA A 249 4.46 -44.16 15.99
N GLU A 250 4.62 -45.26 16.73
CA GLU A 250 3.97 -45.52 18.02
C GLU A 250 2.42 -45.44 17.92
N LEU A 251 1.88 -46.06 16.86
CA LEU A 251 0.45 -46.05 16.56
C LEU A 251 -0.06 -47.46 16.26
N ASP A 252 -1.36 -47.68 16.40
CA ASP A 252 -2.00 -48.94 16.02
C ASP A 252 -1.93 -49.15 14.50
N GLN A 253 -1.69 -50.40 14.06
CA GLN A 253 -1.59 -50.74 12.63
C GLN A 253 -2.83 -50.29 11.83
N SER A 254 -4.03 -50.48 12.39
CA SER A 254 -5.27 -50.06 11.74
C SER A 254 -5.35 -48.54 11.59
N GLU A 255 -4.84 -47.77 12.55
CA GLU A 255 -4.77 -46.31 12.44
C GLU A 255 -3.75 -45.88 11.37
N VAL A 256 -2.56 -46.47 11.38
CA VAL A 256 -1.51 -46.18 10.37
C VAL A 256 -1.97 -46.52 8.96
N GLU A 257 -2.70 -47.62 8.78
CA GLU A 257 -3.25 -47.99 7.48
C GLU A 257 -4.22 -46.92 6.95
N GLN A 258 -5.15 -46.44 7.79
CA GLN A 258 -6.08 -45.37 7.38
C GLN A 258 -5.33 -44.07 7.06
N LEU A 259 -4.32 -43.72 7.86
CA LEU A 259 -3.48 -42.54 7.64
C LEU A 259 -2.66 -42.67 6.34
N LEU A 260 -2.06 -43.83 6.05
CA LEU A 260 -1.31 -44.06 4.81
C LEU A 260 -2.19 -43.97 3.57
N ILE A 261 -3.41 -44.51 3.62
CA ILE A 261 -4.38 -44.39 2.53
C ILE A 261 -4.68 -42.91 2.27
N GLY A 262 -4.94 -42.14 3.33
CA GLY A 262 -5.14 -40.69 3.24
C GLY A 262 -3.92 -39.98 2.65
N ILE A 263 -2.73 -40.20 3.21
CA ILE A 263 -1.47 -39.56 2.81
C ILE A 263 -1.17 -39.83 1.32
N VAL A 264 -1.30 -41.07 0.86
CA VAL A 264 -0.99 -41.45 -0.53
C VAL A 264 -2.05 -40.91 -1.50
N SER A 265 -3.32 -40.85 -1.10
CA SER A 265 -4.37 -40.20 -1.89
C SER A 265 -4.08 -38.71 -2.08
N GLU A 266 -3.65 -38.03 -1.01
CA GLU A 266 -3.42 -36.58 -1.01
C GLU A 266 -2.10 -36.15 -1.61
N ILE A 267 -1.07 -36.97 -1.39
CA ILE A 267 0.28 -36.70 -1.84
C ILE A 267 0.79 -37.92 -2.60
N PRO A 268 0.28 -38.19 -3.82
CA PRO A 268 0.69 -39.37 -4.60
C PRO A 268 2.19 -39.43 -4.92
N SER A 269 2.91 -38.32 -4.73
CA SER A 269 4.36 -38.22 -4.89
C SER A 269 5.16 -38.73 -3.70
N VAL A 270 4.55 -38.90 -2.52
CA VAL A 270 5.21 -39.47 -1.33
C VAL A 270 5.48 -40.95 -1.51
N GLY A 271 4.56 -41.69 -2.14
CA GLY A 271 4.73 -43.12 -2.37
C GLY A 271 3.49 -43.78 -2.95
N GLU A 272 3.44 -45.09 -2.81
CA GLU A 272 2.26 -45.91 -3.01
C GLU A 272 2.08 -46.83 -1.80
N TYR A 273 0.83 -47.08 -1.41
CA TYR A 273 0.49 -48.04 -0.36
C TYR A 273 -0.29 -49.20 -0.99
N LEU A 274 0.29 -50.39 -0.92
CA LEU A 274 -0.26 -51.63 -1.46
C LEU A 274 -1.06 -52.32 -0.35
N GLN A 275 -2.36 -52.06 -0.30
CA GLN A 275 -3.22 -52.46 0.82
C GLN A 275 -3.28 -53.98 1.06
N ARG A 276 -3.22 -54.80 0.00
CA ARG A 276 -3.28 -56.27 0.14
C ARG A 276 -2.00 -56.83 0.73
N GLU A 277 -0.87 -56.27 0.32
CA GLU A 277 0.47 -56.64 0.75
C GLU A 277 0.84 -55.97 2.09
N GLN A 278 0.07 -54.96 2.51
CA GLN A 278 0.32 -54.11 3.67
C GLN A 278 1.71 -53.47 3.63
N VAL A 279 2.09 -52.94 2.47
CA VAL A 279 3.42 -52.41 2.20
C VAL A 279 3.35 -51.00 1.62
N PHE A 280 4.17 -50.10 2.14
CA PHE A 280 4.39 -48.77 1.59
C PHE A 280 5.71 -48.72 0.80
N ILE A 281 5.68 -48.12 -0.40
CA ILE A 281 6.87 -47.91 -1.23
C ILE A 281 7.02 -46.41 -1.47
N LYS A 282 8.08 -45.83 -0.89
CA LYS A 282 8.40 -44.41 -1.09
C LYS A 282 8.87 -44.17 -2.53
N LYS A 283 8.28 -43.21 -3.22
CA LYS A 283 8.72 -42.84 -4.58
C LYS A 283 10.03 -42.04 -4.50
N THR A 284 10.96 -42.30 -5.42
CA THR A 284 12.10 -41.40 -5.63
C THR A 284 11.57 -40.09 -6.16
N LYS A 285 11.64 -39.02 -5.36
CA LYS A 285 11.61 -37.67 -5.94
C LYS A 285 12.86 -37.56 -6.81
N SER A 286 12.73 -37.63 -8.13
CA SER A 286 13.83 -37.10 -8.95
C SER A 286 13.87 -35.58 -8.71
N GLU A 287 15.06 -34.98 -8.65
CA GLU A 287 15.16 -33.51 -8.60
C GLU A 287 14.39 -32.88 -9.77
N ASP A 288 14.38 -33.56 -10.92
CA ASP A 288 13.64 -33.16 -12.11
C ASP A 288 12.12 -33.16 -11.91
N ASP A 289 11.56 -34.07 -11.10
CA ASP A 289 10.12 -34.09 -10.78
C ASP A 289 9.73 -32.91 -9.87
N LEU A 290 10.58 -32.54 -8.92
CA LEU A 290 10.35 -31.37 -8.06
C LEU A 290 10.42 -30.07 -8.87
N VAL A 291 11.40 -29.96 -9.75
CA VAL A 291 11.56 -28.81 -10.66
C VAL A 291 10.37 -28.73 -11.62
N SER A 292 9.94 -29.86 -12.17
CA SER A 292 8.78 -29.93 -13.08
C SER A 292 7.48 -29.60 -12.37
N LEU A 293 7.26 -30.09 -11.15
CA LEU A 293 6.07 -29.77 -10.35
C LEU A 293 6.01 -28.28 -9.98
N LEU A 294 7.16 -27.68 -9.62
CA LEU A 294 7.26 -26.25 -9.36
C LEU A 294 7.02 -25.41 -10.63
N ALA A 295 7.53 -25.86 -11.78
CA ALA A 295 7.28 -25.22 -13.07
C ALA A 295 5.80 -25.28 -13.46
N GLU A 296 5.16 -26.44 -13.30
CA GLU A 296 3.73 -26.62 -13.55
C GLU A 296 2.87 -25.76 -12.61
N MET A 297 3.21 -25.69 -11.33
CA MET A 297 2.52 -24.83 -10.36
C MET A 297 2.65 -23.35 -10.76
N LYS A 298 3.84 -22.88 -11.16
CA LYS A 298 4.05 -21.52 -11.68
C LYS A 298 3.26 -21.28 -12.96
N GLN A 299 3.21 -22.25 -13.87
CA GLN A 299 2.48 -22.13 -15.12
C GLN A 299 0.96 -22.08 -14.90
N ARG A 300 0.43 -22.89 -13.98
CA ARG A 300 -0.98 -22.81 -13.56
C ARG A 300 -1.29 -21.50 -12.87
N GLN A 301 -0.44 -21.02 -11.96
CA GLN A 301 -0.61 -19.70 -11.33
C GLN A 301 -0.64 -18.58 -12.38
N ASN A 302 0.26 -18.63 -13.37
CA ASN A 302 0.28 -17.66 -14.47
C ASN A 302 -0.96 -17.78 -15.37
N ALA A 303 -1.45 -19.00 -15.63
CA ALA A 303 -2.66 -19.23 -16.43
C ALA A 303 -3.94 -18.79 -15.70
N GLU A 304 -4.06 -19.08 -14.40
CA GLU A 304 -5.16 -18.65 -13.54
C GLU A 304 -5.15 -17.13 -13.35
N ALA A 305 -3.98 -16.52 -13.12
CA ALA A 305 -3.83 -15.07 -13.08
C ALA A 305 -4.20 -14.40 -14.41
N ARG A 306 -3.90 -15.04 -15.56
CA ARG A 306 -4.33 -14.56 -16.88
C ARG A 306 -5.84 -14.71 -17.10
N HIS A 307 -6.47 -15.77 -16.58
CA HIS A 307 -7.91 -15.99 -16.68
C HIS A 307 -8.73 -15.06 -15.77
N LEU A 308 -8.18 -14.64 -14.64
CA LEU A 308 -8.88 -13.81 -13.63
C LEU A 308 -9.02 -12.32 -14.01
N TYR A 309 -8.38 -11.86 -15.08
CA TYR A 309 -8.46 -10.46 -15.52
C TYR A 309 -8.83 -10.32 -16.98
N LYS A 310 -9.79 -11.12 -17.46
CA LYS A 310 -10.49 -10.78 -18.69
C LYS A 310 -11.17 -9.43 -18.50
N ARG A 311 -10.68 -8.41 -19.19
CA ARG A 311 -11.18 -7.05 -19.12
C ARG A 311 -12.09 -6.81 -20.30
N TYR A 312 -13.28 -6.30 -20.04
CA TYR A 312 -14.28 -6.07 -21.08
C TYR A 312 -14.49 -4.57 -21.26
N CYS A 313 -14.69 -4.12 -22.50
CA CYS A 313 -14.98 -2.72 -22.79
C CYS A 313 -16.28 -2.28 -22.08
N LEU A 314 -16.22 -1.14 -21.37
CA LEU A 314 -17.39 -0.53 -20.71
C LEU A 314 -18.54 -0.17 -21.65
N ASN A 315 -18.24 0.03 -22.94
CA ASN A 315 -19.25 0.43 -23.93
C ASN A 315 -19.83 -0.75 -24.70
N CYS A 316 -19.00 -1.62 -25.27
CA CYS A 316 -19.47 -2.71 -26.14
C CYS A 316 -19.32 -4.12 -25.56
N GLY A 317 -18.72 -4.26 -24.36
CA GLY A 317 -18.48 -5.56 -23.73
C GLY A 317 -17.47 -6.45 -24.42
N PHE A 318 -16.71 -5.95 -25.41
CA PHE A 318 -15.65 -6.73 -26.07
C PHE A 318 -14.47 -6.99 -25.13
N GLU A 319 -13.94 -8.21 -25.16
CA GLU A 319 -12.74 -8.59 -24.40
C GLU A 319 -11.53 -7.82 -24.95
N ILE A 320 -10.84 -7.09 -24.09
CA ILE A 320 -9.64 -6.32 -24.42
C ILE A 320 -8.44 -7.21 -24.07
N ALA A 321 -7.62 -7.53 -25.07
CA ALA A 321 -6.42 -8.34 -24.87
C ALA A 321 -5.45 -7.66 -23.90
N SER A 322 -4.70 -8.44 -23.12
CA SER A 322 -3.79 -7.93 -22.09
C SER A 322 -2.77 -6.94 -22.64
N ASP A 323 -2.32 -7.18 -23.86
CA ASP A 323 -1.21 -6.48 -24.50
C ASP A 323 -1.65 -5.09 -25.01
N ASP A 324 -2.95 -4.92 -25.28
CA ASP A 324 -3.55 -3.66 -25.72
C ASP A 324 -3.80 -2.67 -24.55
N LEU A 325 -3.77 -3.15 -23.31
CA LEU A 325 -4.11 -2.36 -22.11
C LEU A 325 -3.10 -1.25 -21.79
N GLN A 326 -1.86 -1.37 -22.29
CA GLN A 326 -0.80 -0.37 -22.05
C GLN A 326 -0.71 0.67 -23.15
N THR A 327 -1.19 0.36 -24.37
CA THR A 327 -0.91 1.16 -25.57
C THR A 327 -2.17 1.76 -26.18
N SER A 328 -3.34 1.12 -26.04
CA SER A 328 -4.56 1.58 -26.68
C SER A 328 -5.50 2.29 -25.71
N SER A 329 -5.71 3.59 -25.95
CA SER A 329 -6.79 4.35 -25.30
C SER A 329 -8.18 4.05 -25.87
N LYS A 330 -8.28 3.23 -26.93
CA LYS A 330 -9.54 2.93 -27.66
C LYS A 330 -9.84 1.44 -27.69
N CYS A 331 -11.12 1.09 -27.64
CA CYS A 331 -11.55 -0.29 -27.82
C CYS A 331 -11.43 -0.72 -29.29
N ALA A 332 -10.78 -1.86 -29.55
CA ALA A 332 -10.59 -2.38 -30.91
C ALA A 332 -11.91 -2.67 -31.67
N LYS A 333 -13.01 -2.96 -30.95
CA LYS A 333 -14.30 -3.30 -31.57
C LYS A 333 -15.18 -2.08 -31.84
N CYS A 334 -15.42 -1.23 -30.84
CA CYS A 334 -16.33 -0.08 -31.00
C CYS A 334 -15.60 1.23 -31.28
N ASN A 335 -14.27 1.25 -31.27
CA ASN A 335 -13.43 2.44 -31.47
C ASN A 335 -13.66 3.60 -30.47
N GLU A 336 -14.44 3.34 -29.41
CA GLU A 336 -14.67 4.30 -28.33
C GLU A 336 -13.50 4.35 -27.36
N LEU A 337 -13.28 5.53 -26.77
CA LEU A 337 -12.25 5.71 -25.75
C LEU A 337 -12.60 4.91 -24.49
N ILE A 338 -11.62 4.17 -23.96
CA ILE A 338 -11.75 3.46 -22.69
C ILE A 338 -11.65 4.50 -21.57
N PRO A 339 -12.73 4.75 -20.82
CA PRO A 339 -12.73 5.80 -19.81
C PRO A 339 -11.70 5.47 -18.72
N THR A 340 -11.04 6.50 -18.19
CA THR A 340 -10.07 6.39 -17.11
C THR A 340 -10.62 7.01 -15.84
N CYS A 341 -10.28 6.41 -14.71
CA CYS A 341 -10.58 6.98 -13.41
C CYS A 341 -9.65 8.18 -13.17
N TYR A 342 -10.22 9.37 -12.95
CA TYR A 342 -9.43 10.59 -12.75
C TYR A 342 -8.56 10.60 -11.48
N ILE A 343 -8.81 9.70 -10.53
CA ILE A 343 -8.06 9.62 -9.27
C ILE A 343 -6.83 8.73 -9.44
N CYS A 344 -7.00 7.48 -9.90
CA CYS A 344 -5.87 6.56 -10.07
C CYS A 344 -5.27 6.54 -11.47
N ARG A 345 -5.86 7.26 -12.43
CA ARG A 345 -5.53 7.27 -13.87
C ARG A 345 -5.64 5.91 -14.58
N GLY A 346 -6.08 4.87 -13.89
CA GLY A 346 -6.34 3.56 -14.48
C GLY A 346 -7.61 3.54 -15.33
N HIS A 347 -7.58 2.76 -16.41
CA HIS A 347 -8.74 2.45 -17.25
C HIS A 347 -9.84 1.73 -16.45
N LEU A 348 -11.08 1.96 -16.84
CA LEU A 348 -12.27 1.34 -16.28
C LEU A 348 -12.82 0.31 -17.27
N TYR A 349 -13.27 -0.83 -16.76
CA TYR A 349 -13.74 -1.98 -17.55
C TYR A 349 -15.12 -2.45 -17.08
N LYS A 350 -15.82 -3.19 -17.95
CA LYS A 350 -17.09 -3.82 -17.62
C LYS A 350 -16.83 -4.93 -16.60
N GLY A 351 -17.51 -4.85 -15.46
CA GLY A 351 -17.26 -5.68 -14.27
C GLY A 351 -16.67 -4.89 -13.11
N ASP A 352 -16.05 -3.74 -13.37
CA ASP A 352 -15.58 -2.86 -12.30
C ASP A 352 -16.75 -2.22 -11.56
N ASP A 353 -16.60 -2.02 -10.26
CA ASP A 353 -17.49 -1.17 -9.48
C ASP A 353 -17.22 0.30 -9.85
N VAL A 354 -18.01 0.85 -10.76
CA VAL A 354 -17.87 2.24 -11.25
C VAL A 354 -19.01 3.12 -10.74
N LEU A 355 -18.67 4.30 -10.24
CA LEU A 355 -19.59 5.37 -9.88
C LEU A 355 -19.40 6.57 -10.80
N ILE A 356 -20.50 7.25 -11.13
CA ILE A 356 -20.52 8.52 -11.86
C ILE A 356 -20.95 9.63 -10.91
N GLU A 357 -20.30 10.78 -11.03
CA GLU A 357 -20.71 12.01 -10.38
C GLU A 357 -21.81 12.72 -11.19
N GLU A 358 -22.88 13.15 -10.54
CA GLU A 358 -24.09 13.66 -11.21
C GLU A 358 -23.91 14.98 -11.95
N ASN A 359 -23.04 15.88 -11.46
CA ASN A 359 -22.87 17.20 -12.06
C ASN A 359 -22.00 17.15 -13.32
N CYS A 360 -20.91 16.38 -13.33
CA CYS A 360 -19.95 16.35 -14.44
C CYS A 360 -19.92 15.04 -15.23
N GLY A 361 -20.70 14.03 -14.83
CA GLY A 361 -20.84 12.78 -15.57
C GLY A 361 -19.56 11.93 -15.62
N SER A 362 -18.54 12.27 -14.82
CA SER A 362 -17.24 11.62 -14.91
C SER A 362 -17.22 10.30 -14.13
N PRO A 363 -16.64 9.23 -14.70
CA PRO A 363 -16.63 7.92 -14.08
C PRO A 363 -15.41 7.69 -13.19
N PHE A 364 -15.59 6.94 -12.10
CA PHE A 364 -14.54 6.60 -11.15
C PHE A 364 -14.69 5.17 -10.64
N HIS A 365 -13.57 4.53 -10.30
CA HIS A 365 -13.61 3.36 -9.42
C HIS A 365 -14.28 3.74 -8.10
N LYS A 366 -15.29 2.98 -7.69
CA LYS A 366 -16.09 3.18 -6.46
C LYS A 366 -15.21 3.41 -5.25
N ARG A 367 -14.17 2.58 -5.06
CA ARG A 367 -13.24 2.70 -3.94
C ARG A 367 -12.55 4.07 -3.91
N HIS A 368 -11.92 4.47 -5.03
CA HIS A 368 -11.14 5.70 -5.08
C HIS A 368 -12.00 6.95 -4.90
N ILE A 369 -13.20 7.01 -5.50
CA ILE A 369 -14.06 8.20 -5.33
C ILE A 369 -14.65 8.27 -3.92
N LEU A 370 -15.02 7.15 -3.29
CA LEU A 370 -15.53 7.17 -1.92
C LEU A 370 -14.47 7.64 -0.92
N GLU A 371 -13.23 7.15 -1.04
CA GLU A 371 -12.09 7.63 -0.25
C GLU A 371 -11.85 9.13 -0.46
N TRP A 372 -11.84 9.59 -1.72
CA TRP A 372 -11.65 11.00 -2.04
C TRP A 372 -12.75 11.90 -1.45
N VAL A 373 -14.01 11.49 -1.58
CA VAL A 373 -15.16 12.22 -1.03
C VAL A 373 -15.09 12.29 0.50
N ASN A 374 -14.70 11.21 1.16
CA ASN A 374 -14.54 11.20 2.61
C ASN A 374 -13.46 12.17 3.11
N VAL A 375 -12.37 12.35 2.35
CA VAL A 375 -11.26 13.24 2.71
C VAL A 375 -11.52 14.69 2.31
N ARG A 376 -12.04 14.92 1.10
CA ARG A 376 -12.10 16.26 0.49
C ARG A 376 -13.51 16.83 0.37
N GLY A 377 -14.54 16.00 0.28
CA GLY A 377 -15.93 16.43 0.11
C GLY A 377 -16.23 17.21 -1.19
N ILE A 378 -15.31 17.19 -2.16
CA ILE A 378 -15.41 17.91 -3.44
C ILE A 378 -15.03 17.02 -4.61
N CYS A 379 -15.71 17.18 -5.75
CA CYS A 379 -15.41 16.43 -6.96
C CYS A 379 -14.00 16.80 -7.48
N PRO A 380 -13.13 15.83 -7.81
CA PRO A 380 -11.79 16.13 -8.30
C PRO A 380 -11.77 16.89 -9.64
N ILE A 381 -12.86 16.82 -10.41
CA ILE A 381 -12.96 17.39 -11.76
C ILE A 381 -13.68 18.74 -11.74
N CYS A 382 -14.98 18.76 -11.43
CA CYS A 382 -15.79 19.99 -11.47
C CYS A 382 -15.68 20.87 -10.22
N LYS A 383 -15.00 20.38 -9.16
CA LYS A 383 -14.81 21.06 -7.87
C LYS A 383 -16.08 21.38 -7.08
N VAL A 384 -17.24 20.93 -7.53
CA VAL A 384 -18.51 21.03 -6.79
C VAL A 384 -18.46 20.15 -5.54
N ARG A 385 -19.07 20.60 -4.43
CA ARG A 385 -19.23 19.78 -3.23
C ARG A 385 -20.12 18.58 -3.52
N ILE A 386 -19.64 17.40 -3.18
CA ILE A 386 -20.35 16.12 -3.39
C ILE A 386 -20.33 15.31 -2.11
N ASN A 387 -21.29 14.40 -1.99
CA ASN A 387 -21.36 13.44 -0.89
C ASN A 387 -21.57 12.03 -1.46
N THR A 388 -21.50 11.00 -0.61
CA THR A 388 -21.61 9.61 -1.07
C THR A 388 -22.97 9.28 -1.69
N LYS A 389 -24.03 10.04 -1.36
CA LYS A 389 -25.39 9.86 -1.93
C LYS A 389 -25.54 10.50 -3.30
N SER A 390 -24.70 11.47 -3.67
CA SER A 390 -24.72 12.13 -4.99
C SER A 390 -23.91 11.37 -6.05
N LEU A 391 -23.53 10.11 -5.78
CA LEU A 391 -22.82 9.25 -6.72
C LEU A 391 -23.78 8.17 -7.23
N LYS A 392 -23.90 8.04 -8.55
CA LYS A 392 -24.77 7.05 -9.19
C LYS A 392 -23.97 5.84 -9.67
N LYS A 393 -24.48 4.64 -9.44
CA LYS A 393 -23.90 3.41 -10.00
C LYS A 393 -24.22 3.34 -11.49
N ILE A 394 -23.25 2.91 -12.28
CA ILE A 394 -23.49 2.61 -13.70
C ILE A 394 -24.07 1.21 -13.80
N ASP A 395 -25.40 1.09 -13.95
CA ASP A 395 -26.03 -0.17 -14.32
C ASP A 395 -26.06 -0.28 -15.85
N ARG A 396 -25.01 -0.88 -16.43
CA ARG A 396 -24.95 -1.22 -17.87
C ARG A 396 -25.21 -2.72 -18.09
N SER A 397 -26.32 -3.20 -17.54
CA SER A 397 -26.85 -4.55 -17.78
C SER A 397 -27.71 -4.65 -19.04
N ALA A 398 -27.48 -3.79 -20.04
CA ALA A 398 -28.09 -3.87 -21.37
C ALA A 398 -27.14 -4.56 -22.36
#